data_AF-A0A3S0JVU3-F1
#
_entry.id   AF-A0A3S0JVU3-F1
#
_cell.length_a   1.000
_cell.length_b   1.000
_cell.length_c   1.000
_cell.angle_alpha   90.00
_cell.angle_beta   90.00
_cell.angle_gamma   90.00
#
_symmetry.space_group_name_H-M   'P 1'
#
loop_
_entity.id
_entity.type
_entity.pdbx_description
1 polymer ?
#
loop_
_entity_poly.entity_id
_entity_poly.type
_entity_poly.pdbx_seq_one_letter_code
_entity_poly.pdbx_strand_id
1 'polypeptide(L)' 'MYFSKEDLINNIVPDEPDPSAAKVLQEVLCRQFGEIRTMK' A
#
# COMPACT_ATOMS: atom_id res chain seq x y z
N MET A 1 -1.41 -18.53 -14.01
CA MET A 1 -1.71 -17.38 -14.88
C MET A 1 -2.41 -16.36 -14.01
N TYR A 2 -1.90 -15.13 -13.93
CA TYR A 2 -2.43 -14.07 -13.08
C TYR A 2 -3.04 -12.98 -13.97
N PHE A 3 -4.16 -12.40 -13.53
CA PHE A 3 -4.80 -11.27 -14.19
C PHE A 3 -4.67 -10.04 -13.32
N SER A 4 -4.15 -8.94 -13.89
CA SER A 4 -4.09 -7.64 -13.25
C SER A 4 -5.26 -6.80 -13.73
N LYS A 5 -6.04 -6.26 -12.80
CA LYS A 5 -7.06 -5.24 -13.06
C LYS A 5 -6.51 -3.92 -12.51
N GLU A 6 -6.49 -2.86 -13.30
CA GLU A 6 -5.99 -1.53 -12.93
C GLU A 6 -6.96 -0.77 -12.01
N ASP A 7 -7.60 -1.49 -11.09
CA ASP A 7 -8.67 -1.01 -10.23
C ASP A 7 -8.19 -1.16 -8.78
N LEU A 8 -8.27 -0.08 -8.00
CA LEU A 8 -7.89 -0.17 -6.59
C LEU A 8 -8.95 -0.95 -5.82
N ILE A 9 -8.51 -1.89 -4.99
CA ILE A 9 -9.39 -2.63 -4.06
C ILE A 9 -10.08 -1.67 -3.08
N ASN A 10 -9.35 -0.63 -2.66
CA ASN A 10 -9.86 0.42 -1.79
C ASN A 10 -9.50 1.78 -2.40
N ASN A 11 -10.47 2.70 -2.44
CA ASN A 11 -10.22 4.06 -2.90
C ASN A 11 -9.32 4.80 -1.90
N ILE A 12 -8.21 5.36 -2.36
CA ILE A 12 -7.26 6.12 -1.52
C ILE A 12 -7.58 7.60 -1.72
N VAL A 13 -8.16 8.25 -0.71
CA VAL A 13 -8.44 9.70 -0.71
C VAL A 13 -7.43 10.38 0.23
N PRO A 14 -6.34 10.96 -0.30
CA PRO A 14 -5.48 11.82 0.48
C PRO A 14 -6.06 13.23 0.51
N ASP A 15 -6.45 13.73 1.69
CA ASP A 15 -6.97 15.10 1.83
C ASP A 15 -5.87 16.15 1.57
N GLU A 16 -4.66 15.91 2.09
CA GLU A 16 -3.49 16.79 1.93
C GLU A 16 -2.21 15.93 1.88
N PRO A 17 -1.15 16.32 1.13
CA PRO A 17 0.10 15.56 1.12
C PRO A 17 0.78 15.57 2.49
N ASP A 18 0.59 14.51 3.27
CA ASP A 18 1.26 14.29 4.55
C ASP A 18 2.50 13.37 4.39
N PRO A 19 3.72 13.92 4.37
CA PRO A 19 4.95 13.13 4.25
C PRO A 19 5.20 12.19 5.45
N SER A 20 4.61 12.47 6.62
CA SER A 20 4.68 11.60 7.79
C SER A 20 3.77 10.38 7.60
N ALA A 21 2.56 10.58 7.10
CA ALA A 21 1.64 9.48 6.77
C ALA A 21 2.21 8.57 5.67
N ALA A 22 2.84 9.16 4.64
CA ALA A 22 3.53 8.39 3.60
C ALA A 22 4.64 7.49 4.16
N LYS A 23 5.39 7.97 5.17
CA LYS A 23 6.43 7.20 5.85
C LYS A 23 5.85 6.03 6.65
N VAL A 24 4.73 6.24 7.33
CA VAL A 24 4.02 5.16 8.07
C VAL A 24 3.48 4.10 7.11
N LEU A 25 2.87 4.50 6.00
CA LEU A 25 2.41 3.57 4.96
C LEU A 25 3.58 2.76 4.38
N GLN A 26 4.72 3.42 4.13
CA GLN A 26 5.92 2.74 3.65
C GLN A 26 6.45 1.71 4.65
N GLU A 27 6.37 2.00 5.95
CA GLU A 27 6.69 1.03 6.99
C GLU A 27 5.71 -0.13 7.02
N VAL A 28 4.40 0.11 6.91
CA VAL A 28 3.39 -0.98 6.88
C VAL A 28 3.58 -1.87 5.66
N LEU A 29 3.94 -1.30 4.51
CA LEU A 29 4.17 -2.06 3.27
C LEU A 29 5.49 -2.86 3.28
N CYS A 30 6.57 -2.30 3.84
CA CYS A 30 7.92 -2.88 3.77
C CYS A 30 8.45 -3.52 5.07
N ARG A 31 7.78 -3.37 6.22
CA ARG A 31 8.21 -3.99 7.50
C ARG A 31 8.20 -5.51 7.46
N GLN A 32 8.71 -6.12 8.53
CA GLN A 32 8.89 -7.57 8.67
C GLN A 32 7.64 -8.40 8.36
N PHE A 33 6.47 -7.81 8.59
CA PHE A 33 5.15 -8.37 8.33
C PHE A 33 4.37 -7.60 7.25
N GLY A 34 5.07 -6.79 6.46
CA GLY A 34 4.45 -5.94 5.46
C GLY A 34 3.92 -6.72 4.28
N GLU A 35 2.89 -6.16 3.64
CA GLU A 35 2.06 -6.83 2.64
C GLU A 35 2.90 -7.42 1.50
N ILE A 36 3.98 -6.74 1.10
CA ILE A 36 4.90 -7.19 0.02
C ILE A 36 5.49 -8.57 0.31
N ARG A 37 5.78 -8.90 1.58
CA ARG A 37 6.37 -10.18 1.98
C ARG A 37 5.35 -11.30 2.17
N THR A 38 4.07 -10.97 2.27
CA THR A 38 2.97 -11.93 2.44
C THR A 38 2.22 -12.21 1.14
N MET A 39 2.54 -11.50 0.06
CA MET A 39 2.03 -11.80 -1.29
C MET A 39 2.46 -13.22 -1.70
N LYS A 40 1.49 -14.13 -1.79
CA LYS A 40 1.61 -15.51 -2.30
C LYS A 40 0.85 -15.68 -3.60
#